data_AF-U5C3Q5-F1
#
_entry.id   AF-U5C3Q5-F1
#
_cell.length_a   1.000
_cell.length_b   1.000
_cell.length_c   1.000
_cell.angle_alpha   90.00
_cell.angle_beta   90.00
_cell.angle_gamma   90.00
#
_symmetry.space_group_name_H-M   'P 1'
#
loop_
_entity.id
_entity.type
_entity.pdbx_description
1 polymer ?
#
loop_
_entity_poly.entity_id
_entity_poly.type
_entity_poly.pdbx_seq_one_letter_code
_entity_poly.pdbx_strand_id
1 'polypeptide(L)'
;MNMKRLILLFIALAPSITFAQFDESWNLPGYTPIAEIVILDQLENTEGIKKTGDIFSKAKGVFSISAINTIQNRAMEKLKTEASLRGASHLYIKNFNPENSVFSKTASYSASTYRQEGEINFTKARDFLKDNQLQIELSRKYNRNAWKVIDQIQSKPVQRIKVEDIQEKGGRVLVKIFTSENQAILCEVIGLSDTRILLTTETRGNEEFELLGLGIRDKNVNIIQNRQ
;
A
#
# COMPACT_ATOMS: atom_id res chain seq x y z
N MET A 1 -55.48 -15.89 23.22
CA MET A 1 -54.84 -15.55 21.94
C MET A 1 -54.10 -14.24 22.11
N ASN A 2 -52.81 -14.27 22.48
CA ASN A 2 -52.00 -13.08 22.75
C ASN A 2 -50.70 -13.14 21.94
N MET A 3 -50.69 -12.42 20.82
CA MET A 3 -49.57 -12.31 19.89
C MET A 3 -48.60 -11.25 20.43
N LYS A 4 -47.58 -11.71 21.17
CA LYS A 4 -46.48 -10.85 21.63
C LYS A 4 -45.68 -10.39 20.40
N ARG A 5 -45.73 -9.09 20.14
CA ARG A 5 -44.96 -8.38 19.12
C ARG A 5 -43.46 -8.53 19.40
N LEU A 6 -42.79 -9.34 18.59
CA LEU A 6 -41.35 -9.34 18.42
C LEU A 6 -41.05 -8.43 17.23
N ILE A 7 -40.77 -7.15 17.47
CA ILE A 7 -40.26 -6.26 16.42
C ILE A 7 -38.76 -6.14 16.65
N LEU A 8 -38.03 -6.76 15.72
CA LEU A 8 -36.58 -6.74 15.62
C LEU A 8 -36.07 -5.30 15.56
N LEU A 9 -35.20 -4.96 16.50
CA LEU A 9 -34.33 -3.81 16.45
C LEU A 9 -33.18 -4.13 15.48
N PHE A 10 -33.38 -3.90 14.17
CA PHE A 10 -32.27 -3.86 13.22
C PHE A 10 -31.52 -2.54 13.42
N ILE A 11 -30.62 -2.51 14.42
CA ILE A 11 -29.56 -1.50 14.47
C ILE A 11 -28.72 -1.77 13.23
N ALA A 12 -28.83 -0.85 12.27
CA ALA A 12 -27.91 -0.77 11.14
C ALA A 12 -26.51 -0.48 11.70
N LEU A 13 -25.79 -1.55 12.07
CA LEU A 13 -24.34 -1.59 12.10
C LEU A 13 -23.87 -1.47 10.65
N ALA A 14 -24.02 -0.28 10.07
CA ALA A 14 -23.15 0.12 8.98
C ALA A 14 -21.80 0.38 9.64
N PRO A 15 -20.76 -0.46 9.46
CA PRO A 15 -19.43 0.00 9.71
C PRO A 15 -19.21 1.14 8.71
N SER A 16 -19.25 2.38 9.18
CA SER A 16 -18.64 3.50 8.47
C SER A 16 -17.16 3.15 8.36
N ILE A 17 -16.77 2.59 7.22
CA ILE A 17 -15.40 2.17 6.97
C ILE A 17 -14.60 3.43 6.68
N THR A 18 -14.13 4.10 7.72
CA THR A 18 -13.23 5.25 7.61
C THR A 18 -11.84 4.74 7.25
N PHE A 19 -11.60 4.56 5.94
CA PHE A 19 -10.26 4.41 5.36
C PHE A 19 -9.50 5.75 5.27
N ALA A 20 -10.14 6.86 5.65
CA ALA A 20 -9.65 8.22 5.50
C ALA A 20 -8.61 8.65 6.55
N GLN A 21 -8.02 7.73 7.32
CA GLN A 21 -7.02 8.06 8.35
C GLN A 21 -5.69 7.34 8.12
N PHE A 22 -5.30 7.13 6.87
CA PHE A 22 -3.87 7.20 6.62
C PHE A 22 -3.49 8.65 6.87
N ASP A 23 -2.76 8.89 7.97
CA ASP A 23 -2.30 10.20 8.35
C ASP A 23 -1.68 10.90 7.13
N GLU A 24 -2.25 12.04 6.71
CA GLU A 24 -1.79 12.84 5.57
C GLU A 24 -0.28 13.13 5.66
N SER A 25 0.31 12.98 6.86
CA SER A 25 1.74 13.08 7.15
C SER A 25 2.65 12.14 6.34
N TRP A 26 2.12 11.10 5.68
CA TRP A 26 2.87 10.19 4.81
C TRP A 26 2.57 10.38 3.31
N ASN A 27 1.93 11.47 2.91
CA ASN A 27 1.86 11.87 1.51
C ASN A 27 3.21 12.45 1.06
N LEU A 28 4.14 11.57 0.68
CA LEU A 28 5.49 11.97 0.24
C LEU A 28 5.53 12.11 -1.29
N PRO A 29 6.35 13.03 -1.82
CA PRO A 29 6.63 13.09 -3.26
C PRO A 29 7.01 11.72 -3.83
N GLY A 30 6.34 11.34 -4.92
CA GLY A 30 6.49 10.06 -5.61
C GLY A 30 5.67 8.89 -5.05
N TYR A 31 4.96 9.07 -3.94
CA TYR A 31 3.98 8.11 -3.45
C TYR A 31 2.57 8.58 -3.80
N THR A 32 1.75 7.69 -4.36
CA THR A 32 0.34 7.99 -4.67
C THR A 32 -0.57 7.17 -3.74
N PRO A 33 -1.36 7.82 -2.88
CA PRO A 33 -2.38 7.16 -2.06
C PRO A 33 -3.42 6.42 -2.92
N ILE A 34 -4.05 5.39 -2.34
CA ILE A 34 -5.06 4.54 -3.01
C ILE A 34 -6.18 5.38 -3.65
N ALA A 35 -6.64 6.42 -2.95
CA ALA A 35 -7.72 7.30 -3.41
C ALA A 35 -7.33 8.14 -4.64
N GLU A 36 -6.04 8.42 -4.79
CA GLU A 36 -5.47 9.28 -5.84
C GLU A 36 -4.97 8.48 -7.06
N ILE A 37 -4.94 7.14 -6.98
CA ILE A 37 -4.59 6.28 -8.13
C ILE A 37 -5.54 6.57 -9.30
N VAL A 38 -4.96 7.09 -10.38
CA VAL A 38 -5.66 7.41 -11.63
C VAL A 38 -5.84 6.14 -12.46
N ILE A 39 -7.07 5.87 -12.89
CA ILE A 39 -7.34 4.79 -13.86
C ILE A 39 -7.29 5.42 -15.26
N LEU A 40 -6.45 4.86 -16.12
CA LEU A 40 -6.31 5.27 -17.50
C LEU A 40 -7.38 4.59 -18.35
N ASP A 41 -8.11 5.37 -19.13
CA ASP A 41 -9.13 4.87 -20.06
C ASP A 41 -8.50 4.27 -21.33
N GLN A 42 -7.33 4.77 -21.72
CA GLN A 42 -6.64 4.46 -22.97
C GLN A 42 -5.14 4.29 -22.73
N LEU A 43 -4.51 3.38 -23.47
CA LEU A 43 -3.07 3.10 -23.35
C LEU A 43 -2.23 4.26 -23.89
N GLU A 44 -2.77 5.02 -24.83
CA GLU A 44 -2.17 6.21 -25.44
C GLU A 44 -1.93 7.32 -24.40
N ASN A 45 -2.68 7.32 -23.29
CA ASN A 45 -2.48 8.25 -22.17
C ASN A 45 -1.28 7.86 -21.28
N THR A 46 -0.34 7.06 -21.79
CA THR A 46 0.88 6.67 -21.08
C THR A 46 2.11 7.49 -21.44
N GLU A 47 1.98 8.53 -22.28
CA GLU A 47 3.07 9.47 -22.53
C GLU A 47 3.52 10.15 -21.22
N GLY A 48 4.83 10.14 -20.96
CA GLY A 48 5.41 10.73 -19.75
C GLY A 48 5.28 9.90 -18.47
N ILE A 49 4.69 8.70 -18.54
CA ILE A 49 4.62 7.75 -17.43
C ILE A 49 5.24 6.40 -17.81
N LYS A 50 5.96 5.80 -16.88
CA LYS A 50 6.71 4.57 -17.10
C LYS A 50 5.98 3.38 -16.50
N LYS A 51 5.85 2.31 -17.30
CA LYS A 51 5.31 1.04 -16.82
C LYS A 51 6.21 0.46 -15.73
N THR A 52 5.64 0.22 -14.54
CA THR A 52 6.35 -0.38 -13.39
C THR A 52 6.12 -1.89 -13.27
N GLY A 53 4.99 -2.38 -13.76
CA GLY A 53 4.67 -3.80 -13.71
C GLY A 53 3.27 -4.15 -14.16
N ASP A 54 2.91 -5.41 -13.94
CA ASP A 54 1.56 -5.94 -14.12
C ASP A 54 1.08 -6.49 -12.77
N ILE A 55 -0.21 -6.29 -12.49
CA ILE A 55 -0.86 -6.68 -11.23
C ILE A 55 -2.21 -7.34 -11.49
N PHE A 56 -2.68 -8.10 -10.51
CA PHE A 56 -3.94 -8.84 -10.57
C PHE A 56 -4.64 -8.81 -9.22
N SER A 57 -5.96 -8.65 -9.24
CA SER A 57 -6.79 -8.74 -8.04
C SER A 57 -8.02 -9.62 -8.27
N LYS A 58 -8.48 -10.27 -7.19
CA LYS A 58 -9.71 -11.04 -7.18
C LYS A 58 -10.46 -10.90 -5.87
N ALA A 59 -11.78 -10.87 -5.96
CA ALA A 59 -12.70 -10.92 -4.84
C ALA A 59 -13.82 -11.95 -5.10
N LYS A 60 -14.26 -12.65 -4.05
CA LYS A 60 -15.36 -13.63 -4.10
C LYS A 60 -16.39 -13.32 -3.03
N GLY A 61 -17.68 -13.35 -3.36
CA GLY A 61 -18.77 -13.20 -2.39
C GLY A 61 -18.79 -14.38 -1.41
N VAL A 62 -19.05 -14.11 -0.12
CA VAL A 62 -19.19 -15.18 0.89
C VAL A 62 -20.48 -15.96 0.67
N PHE A 63 -21.54 -15.24 0.29
CA PHE A 63 -22.88 -15.79 0.09
C PHE A 63 -23.37 -15.54 -1.34
N SER A 64 -24.25 -16.42 -1.83
CA SER A 64 -24.95 -16.26 -3.11
C SER A 64 -25.78 -14.97 -3.20
N ILE A 65 -26.15 -14.36 -2.06
CA ILE A 65 -26.88 -13.08 -2.01
C ILE A 65 -25.97 -11.85 -2.00
N SER A 66 -24.64 -12.02 -2.03
CA SER A 66 -23.71 -10.89 -2.01
C SER A 66 -23.95 -9.98 -3.23
N ALA A 67 -23.97 -8.66 -3.05
CA ALA A 67 -24.12 -7.75 -4.19
C ALA A 67 -22.86 -7.79 -5.05
N ILE A 68 -23.02 -7.98 -6.37
CA ILE A 68 -21.88 -8.06 -7.31
C ILE A 68 -21.08 -6.76 -7.31
N ASN A 69 -21.74 -5.61 -7.19
CA ASN A 69 -21.11 -4.29 -7.11
C ASN A 69 -20.16 -4.19 -5.89
N THR A 70 -20.54 -4.73 -4.73
CA THR A 70 -19.67 -4.78 -3.55
C THR A 70 -18.42 -5.63 -3.79
N ILE A 71 -18.57 -6.74 -4.52
CA ILE A 71 -17.44 -7.63 -4.86
C ILE A 71 -16.51 -6.94 -5.86
N GLN A 72 -17.07 -6.26 -6.88
CA GLN A 72 -16.32 -5.48 -7.86
C GLN A 72 -15.54 -4.35 -7.19
N ASN A 73 -16.18 -3.57 -6.31
CA ASN A 73 -15.54 -2.47 -5.59
C ASN A 73 -14.38 -2.97 -4.73
N ARG A 74 -14.55 -4.08 -4.03
CA ARG A 74 -13.47 -4.68 -3.24
C ARG A 74 -12.32 -5.21 -4.10
N ALA A 75 -12.59 -5.81 -5.25
CA ALA A 75 -11.53 -6.24 -6.16
C ALA A 75 -10.77 -5.03 -6.72
N MET A 76 -11.47 -3.95 -7.07
CA MET A 76 -10.86 -2.68 -7.49
C MET A 76 -10.02 -2.06 -6.38
N GLU A 77 -10.54 -2.02 -5.15
CA GLU A 77 -9.83 -1.50 -3.98
C GLU A 77 -8.52 -2.27 -3.76
N LYS A 78 -8.56 -3.61 -3.77
CA LYS A 78 -7.35 -4.45 -3.70
C LYS A 78 -6.34 -4.12 -4.79
N LEU A 79 -6.82 -3.92 -6.02
CA LEU A 79 -5.99 -3.59 -7.16
C LEU A 79 -5.28 -2.24 -6.96
N LYS A 80 -6.03 -1.21 -6.54
CA LYS A 80 -5.48 0.12 -6.24
C LYS A 80 -4.54 0.10 -5.04
N THR A 81 -4.84 -0.69 -4.01
CA THR A 81 -3.94 -0.87 -2.85
C THR A 81 -2.60 -1.41 -3.31
N GLU A 82 -2.58 -2.47 -4.10
CA GLU A 82 -1.35 -3.02 -4.60
C GLU A 82 -0.59 -2.05 -5.51
N ALA A 83 -1.30 -1.34 -6.38
CA ALA A 83 -0.71 -0.30 -7.23
C ALA A 83 -0.01 0.78 -6.38
N SER A 84 -0.69 1.31 -5.37
CA SER A 84 -0.13 2.28 -4.42
C SER A 84 1.09 1.74 -3.67
N LEU A 85 1.04 0.49 -3.20
CA LEU A 85 2.17 -0.16 -2.51
C LEU A 85 3.36 -0.43 -3.43
N ARG A 86 3.14 -0.52 -4.73
CA ARG A 86 4.19 -0.58 -5.76
C ARG A 86 4.64 0.82 -6.21
N GLY A 87 4.17 1.88 -5.55
CA GLY A 87 4.45 3.26 -5.91
C GLY A 87 3.94 3.65 -7.30
N ALA A 88 2.89 3.01 -7.79
CA ALA A 88 2.27 3.42 -9.04
C ALA A 88 1.39 4.65 -8.79
N SER A 89 1.37 5.58 -9.74
CA SER A 89 0.43 6.71 -9.75
C SER A 89 -0.76 6.46 -10.68
N HIS A 90 -0.56 5.64 -11.70
CA HIS A 90 -1.57 5.34 -12.71
C HIS A 90 -1.73 3.83 -12.92
N LEU A 91 -2.93 3.46 -13.35
CA LEU A 91 -3.32 2.08 -13.58
C LEU A 91 -4.11 1.94 -14.87
N TYR A 92 -3.69 1.04 -15.76
CA TYR A 92 -4.43 0.68 -16.96
C TYR A 92 -5.05 -0.70 -16.80
N ILE A 93 -6.38 -0.78 -16.82
CA ILE A 93 -7.11 -2.05 -16.67
C ILE A 93 -7.09 -2.78 -18.01
N LYS A 94 -6.42 -3.94 -18.04
CA LYS A 94 -6.36 -4.79 -19.24
C LYS A 94 -7.61 -5.65 -19.40
N ASN A 95 -8.03 -6.27 -18.30
CA ASN A 95 -9.19 -7.15 -18.29
C ASN A 95 -9.97 -6.98 -16.99
N PHE A 96 -11.29 -7.06 -17.12
CA PHE A 96 -12.23 -7.15 -16.03
C PHE A 96 -13.19 -8.31 -16.29
N ASN A 97 -13.18 -9.30 -15.38
CA ASN A 97 -14.02 -10.49 -15.50
C ASN A 97 -14.94 -10.61 -14.28
N PRO A 98 -16.20 -10.18 -14.39
CA PRO A 98 -17.22 -10.44 -13.39
C PRO A 98 -17.89 -11.80 -13.63
N GLU A 99 -18.05 -12.57 -12.55
CA GLU A 99 -18.89 -13.75 -12.51
C GLU A 99 -20.07 -13.45 -11.60
N ASN A 100 -21.28 -13.54 -12.14
CA ASN A 100 -22.50 -13.27 -11.38
C ASN A 100 -23.52 -14.38 -11.60
N SER A 101 -23.17 -15.59 -11.16
CA SER A 101 -24.07 -16.74 -11.19
C SER A 101 -24.81 -16.90 -9.85
N VAL A 102 -25.85 -17.73 -9.87
CA VAL A 102 -26.60 -18.11 -8.66
C VAL A 102 -25.70 -18.80 -7.64
N PHE A 103 -24.69 -19.54 -8.11
CA PHE A 103 -23.81 -20.38 -7.28
C PHE A 103 -22.50 -19.69 -6.90
N SER A 104 -22.10 -18.64 -7.62
CA SER A 104 -20.82 -17.98 -7.44
C SER A 104 -20.87 -16.53 -7.91
N LYS A 105 -20.34 -15.65 -7.06
CA LYS A 105 -20.12 -14.26 -7.40
C LYS A 105 -18.66 -13.92 -7.21
N THR A 106 -17.97 -13.59 -8.31
CA THR A 106 -16.57 -13.19 -8.28
C THR A 106 -16.34 -11.97 -9.16
N ALA A 107 -15.31 -11.20 -8.84
CA ALA A 107 -14.81 -10.14 -9.70
C ALA A 107 -13.29 -10.25 -9.73
N SER A 108 -12.71 -10.14 -10.92
CA SER A 108 -11.26 -10.13 -11.09
C SER A 108 -10.83 -9.05 -12.06
N TYR A 109 -9.69 -8.44 -11.76
CA TYR A 109 -9.06 -7.41 -12.57
C TYR A 109 -7.62 -7.79 -12.86
N SER A 110 -7.16 -7.51 -14.08
CA SER A 110 -5.74 -7.50 -14.42
C SER A 110 -5.39 -6.12 -14.97
N ALA A 111 -4.24 -5.58 -14.57
CA ALA A 111 -3.85 -4.23 -14.92
C ALA A 111 -2.33 -4.08 -15.10
N SER A 112 -1.94 -3.07 -15.87
CA SER A 112 -0.57 -2.54 -15.86
C SER A 112 -0.49 -1.35 -14.92
N THR A 113 0.59 -1.27 -14.15
CA THR A 113 0.88 -0.13 -13.26
C THR A 113 1.90 0.78 -13.91
N TYR A 114 1.75 2.09 -13.68
CA TYR A 114 2.64 3.12 -14.19
C TYR A 114 2.98 4.13 -13.11
N ARG A 115 4.18 4.71 -13.20
CA ARG A 115 4.67 5.79 -12.33
C ARG A 115 5.08 6.97 -13.21
N GLN A 116 4.93 8.18 -12.71
CA GLN A 116 5.41 9.36 -13.42
C GLN A 116 6.95 9.39 -13.39
N GLU A 117 7.56 9.71 -14.52
CA GLU A 117 9.03 9.76 -14.59
C GLU A 117 9.58 10.90 -13.74
N GLY A 118 10.73 10.65 -13.09
CA GLY A 118 11.46 11.67 -12.33
C GLY A 118 10.94 11.94 -10.91
N GLU A 119 9.87 11.29 -10.45
CA GLU A 119 9.32 11.48 -9.10
C GLU A 119 10.32 11.08 -7.98
N ILE A 120 11.10 10.02 -8.20
CA ILE A 120 12.11 9.55 -7.24
C ILE A 120 13.50 9.79 -7.82
N ASN A 121 14.20 10.79 -7.28
CA ASN A 121 15.58 11.10 -7.66
C ASN A 121 16.56 10.16 -6.94
N PHE A 122 17.33 9.36 -7.71
CA PHE A 122 18.31 8.41 -7.17
C PHE A 122 19.36 9.06 -6.28
N THR A 123 19.94 10.19 -6.69
CA THR A 123 20.96 10.91 -5.92
C THR A 123 20.39 11.35 -4.58
N LYS A 124 19.21 11.98 -4.57
CA LYS A 124 18.53 12.41 -3.34
C LYS A 124 18.22 11.23 -2.41
N ALA A 125 17.70 10.13 -2.95
CA ALA A 125 17.40 8.93 -2.17
C ALA A 125 18.66 8.31 -1.56
N ARG A 126 19.73 8.22 -2.35
CA ARG A 126 21.02 7.69 -1.91
C ARG A 126 21.63 8.53 -0.79
N ASP A 127 21.62 9.85 -0.95
CA ASP A 127 22.22 10.77 0.03
C ASP A 127 21.39 10.74 1.33
N PHE A 128 20.05 10.74 1.24
CA PHE A 128 19.15 10.55 2.38
C PHE A 128 19.45 9.25 3.16
N LEU A 129 19.62 8.13 2.46
CA LEU A 129 19.86 6.82 3.07
C LEU A 129 21.27 6.66 3.67
N LYS A 130 22.27 7.38 3.17
CA LYS A 130 23.66 7.30 3.65
C LYS A 130 23.94 8.21 4.84
N ASP A 131 23.38 9.41 4.84
CA ASP A 131 23.77 10.46 5.78
C ASP A 131 22.97 10.41 7.10
N ASN A 132 21.90 9.62 7.14
CA ASN A 132 20.95 9.62 8.24
C ASN A 132 20.92 8.30 9.02
N GLN A 133 20.70 8.42 10.33
CA GLN A 133 20.26 7.29 11.14
C GLN A 133 18.75 7.18 11.03
N LEU A 134 18.28 6.10 10.39
CA LEU A 134 16.87 5.90 10.11
C LEU A 134 16.21 5.04 11.18
N GLN A 135 14.94 5.34 11.42
CA GLN A 135 14.04 4.57 12.27
C GLN A 135 12.74 4.27 11.53
N ILE A 136 12.16 3.09 11.79
CA ILE A 136 10.83 2.74 11.29
C ILE A 136 9.80 3.52 12.10
N GLU A 137 9.05 4.39 11.45
CA GLU A 137 7.94 5.15 12.02
C GLU A 137 6.58 4.55 11.63
N LEU A 138 6.54 3.90 10.46
CA LEU A 138 5.35 3.26 9.91
C LEU A 138 5.73 1.87 9.36
N SER A 139 4.91 0.88 9.65
CA SER A 139 4.87 -0.40 8.94
C SER A 139 3.42 -0.66 8.56
N ARG A 140 3.16 -1.10 7.32
CA ARG A 140 1.84 -1.53 6.86
C ARG A 140 2.02 -2.81 6.06
N LYS A 141 1.20 -3.81 6.35
CA LYS A 141 1.23 -5.10 5.66
C LYS A 141 -0.04 -5.28 4.84
N TYR A 142 0.14 -5.67 3.60
CA TYR A 142 -0.94 -6.04 2.71
C TYR A 142 -0.75 -7.48 2.28
N ASN A 143 -1.82 -8.26 2.36
CA ASN A 143 -1.86 -9.62 1.86
C ASN A 143 -2.95 -9.68 0.78
N ARG A 144 -2.57 -10.05 -0.45
CA ARG A 144 -3.50 -10.14 -1.60
C ARG A 144 -4.69 -11.06 -1.32
N ASN A 145 -4.44 -12.13 -0.57
CA ASN A 145 -5.42 -13.15 -0.22
C ASN A 145 -6.32 -12.76 0.95
N ALA A 146 -5.93 -11.75 1.75
CA ALA A 146 -6.75 -11.28 2.86
C ALA A 146 -8.06 -10.64 2.37
N TRP A 147 -9.11 -10.71 3.21
CA TRP A 147 -10.42 -10.13 2.88
C TRP A 147 -10.40 -8.60 2.86
N LYS A 148 -9.53 -8.00 3.68
CA LYS A 148 -9.27 -6.55 3.81
C LYS A 148 -7.77 -6.31 3.93
N VAL A 149 -7.35 -5.10 3.61
CA VAL A 149 -6.01 -4.60 3.98
C VAL A 149 -5.91 -4.63 5.50
N ILE A 150 -4.85 -5.22 6.03
CA ILE A 150 -4.61 -5.25 7.49
C ILE A 150 -3.59 -4.15 7.79
N ASP A 151 -4.10 -2.95 8.04
CA ASP A 151 -3.29 -1.85 8.52
C ASP A 151 -2.88 -2.12 9.96
N GLN A 152 -1.73 -2.76 10.14
CA GLN A 152 -1.05 -2.80 11.43
C GLN A 152 -0.15 -1.58 11.52
N ILE A 153 -0.68 -0.43 11.93
CA ILE A 153 0.15 0.71 12.33
C ILE A 153 0.85 0.30 13.63
N GLN A 154 1.98 -0.40 13.50
CA GLN A 154 2.87 -0.63 14.60
C GLN A 154 3.89 0.52 14.57
N SER A 155 3.75 1.46 15.49
CA SER A 155 4.91 2.22 15.97
C SER A 155 5.80 1.21 16.71
N LYS A 156 6.56 0.41 15.96
CA LYS A 156 7.56 -0.48 16.56
C LYS A 156 8.54 0.39 17.37
N PRO A 157 9.12 -0.15 18.45
CA PRO A 157 10.24 0.54 19.10
C PRO A 157 11.28 0.88 18.04
N VAL A 158 11.91 2.06 18.15
CA VAL A 158 12.91 2.60 17.21
C VAL A 158 13.91 1.52 16.80
N GLN A 159 13.69 0.91 15.63
CA GLN A 159 14.60 -0.09 15.07
C GLN A 159 15.58 0.65 14.16
N ARG A 160 16.87 0.51 14.46
CA ARG A 160 17.93 1.00 13.57
C ARG A 160 17.97 0.14 12.33
N ILE A 161 17.94 0.79 11.18
CA ILE A 161 18.15 0.14 9.90
C ILE A 161 19.58 0.38 9.47
N LYS A 162 20.27 -0.69 9.06
CA LYS A 162 21.54 -0.59 8.34
C LYS A 162 21.26 -0.66 6.85
N VAL A 163 21.66 0.37 6.12
CA VAL A 163 21.65 0.39 4.65
C VAL A 163 22.99 -0.14 4.15
N GLU A 164 22.98 -1.12 3.25
CA GLU A 164 24.22 -1.71 2.70
C GLU A 164 24.44 -1.34 1.25
N ASP A 165 23.40 -1.45 0.42
CA ASP A 165 23.52 -1.28 -1.03
C ASP A 165 22.34 -0.49 -1.57
N ILE A 166 22.61 0.42 -2.51
CA ILE A 166 21.63 1.32 -3.13
C ILE A 166 21.91 1.31 -4.62
N GLN A 167 20.98 0.77 -5.40
CA GLN A 167 21.11 0.55 -6.83
C GLN A 167 20.00 1.24 -7.59
N GLU A 168 20.30 1.71 -8.80
CA GLU A 168 19.30 2.14 -9.76
C GLU A 168 19.12 1.06 -10.84
N LYS A 169 17.91 0.51 -10.96
CA LYS A 169 17.62 -0.52 -11.96
C LYS A 169 16.28 -0.26 -12.62
N GLY A 170 16.31 0.01 -13.92
CA GLY A 170 15.09 0.25 -14.70
C GLY A 170 14.31 1.48 -14.21
N GLY A 171 14.99 2.52 -13.74
CA GLY A 171 14.37 3.74 -13.18
C GLY A 171 13.72 3.55 -11.81
N ARG A 172 14.09 2.48 -11.10
CA ARG A 172 13.71 2.22 -9.71
C ARG A 172 14.93 2.35 -8.83
N VAL A 173 14.74 2.92 -7.65
CA VAL A 173 15.77 2.95 -6.61
C VAL A 173 15.53 1.77 -5.69
N LEU A 174 16.45 0.80 -5.74
CA LEU A 174 16.41 -0.40 -4.92
C LEU A 174 17.42 -0.24 -3.78
N VAL A 175 17.01 -0.56 -2.56
CA VAL A 175 17.84 -0.48 -1.36
C VAL A 175 17.83 -1.81 -0.64
N LYS A 176 19.01 -2.30 -0.28
CA LYS A 176 19.16 -3.45 0.59
C LYS A 176 19.33 -2.97 2.03
N ILE A 177 18.37 -3.30 2.88
CA ILE A 177 18.35 -2.94 4.30
C ILE A 177 18.49 -4.19 5.17
N PHE A 178 19.02 -4.02 6.38
CA PHE A 178 19.05 -5.05 7.41
C PHE A 178 18.18 -4.64 8.59
N THR A 179 17.34 -5.57 9.04
CA THR A 179 16.56 -5.43 10.28
C THR A 179 17.42 -5.70 11.51
N SER A 180 16.86 -5.49 12.71
CA SER A 180 17.51 -5.85 13.98
C SER A 180 17.86 -7.33 14.10
N GLU A 181 17.18 -8.19 13.34
CA GLU A 181 17.43 -9.64 13.29
C GLU A 181 18.49 -10.02 12.25
N ASN A 182 19.18 -9.02 11.67
CA ASN A 182 20.18 -9.20 10.61
C ASN A 182 19.64 -9.90 9.35
N GLN A 183 18.33 -9.80 9.11
CA GLN A 183 17.71 -10.27 7.87
C GLN A 183 17.86 -9.18 6.81
N ALA A 184 18.43 -9.55 5.67
CA ALA A 184 18.52 -8.67 4.51
C ALA A 184 17.18 -8.62 3.78
N ILE A 185 16.68 -7.40 3.54
CA ILE A 185 15.45 -7.14 2.81
C ILE A 185 15.79 -6.21 1.65
N LEU A 186 15.36 -6.56 0.44
CA LEU A 186 15.45 -5.69 -0.72
C LEU A 186 14.16 -4.88 -0.82
N CYS A 187 14.28 -3.57 -0.72
CA CYS A 187 13.15 -2.67 -0.83
C CYS A 187 13.28 -1.77 -2.07
N GLU A 188 12.14 -1.30 -2.56
CA GLU A 188 12.07 -0.22 -3.54
C GLU A 188 11.66 1.09 -2.83
N VAL A 189 12.30 2.21 -3.20
CA VAL A 189 11.89 3.54 -2.75
C VAL A 189 10.68 3.99 -3.57
N ILE A 190 9.58 4.27 -2.88
CA ILE A 190 8.33 4.69 -3.51
C ILE A 190 7.82 6.05 -3.02
N GLY A 191 8.59 6.74 -2.19
CA GLY A 191 8.27 8.11 -1.75
C GLY A 191 9.45 8.70 -1.01
N LEU A 192 9.72 9.99 -1.22
CA LEU A 192 10.87 10.65 -0.61
C LEU A 192 10.60 12.13 -0.33
N SER A 193 10.94 12.54 0.89
CA SER A 193 11.00 13.94 1.30
C SER A 193 12.37 14.23 1.92
N ASP A 194 12.53 15.41 2.52
CA ASP A 194 13.79 15.78 3.17
C ASP A 194 13.98 15.10 4.54
N THR A 195 12.89 14.63 5.17
CA THR A 195 12.93 14.04 6.52
C THR A 195 12.43 12.61 6.60
N ARG A 196 11.78 12.12 5.53
CA ARG A 196 11.17 10.79 5.47
C ARG A 196 11.37 10.13 4.11
N ILE A 197 11.43 8.81 4.14
CA ILE A 197 11.43 7.96 2.95
C ILE A 197 10.42 6.82 3.13
N LEU A 198 9.72 6.46 2.06
CA LEU A 198 8.84 5.31 1.98
C LEU A 198 9.50 4.22 1.16
N LEU A 199 9.59 3.05 1.77
CA LEU A 199 10.12 1.84 1.18
C LEU A 199 9.01 0.80 1.05
N THR A 200 9.03 0.01 -0.02
CA THR A 200 8.15 -1.15 -0.18
C THR A 200 8.97 -2.41 -0.39
N THR A 201 8.52 -3.53 0.14
CA THR A 201 9.10 -4.84 -0.14
C THR A 201 8.00 -5.83 -0.48
N GLU A 202 8.29 -6.73 -1.41
CA GLU A 202 7.45 -7.87 -1.73
C GLU A 202 7.94 -9.07 -0.93
N THR A 203 7.04 -9.72 -0.19
CA THR A 203 7.33 -10.93 0.57
C THR A 203 6.47 -12.07 0.05
N ARG A 204 6.96 -13.32 0.19
CA ARG A 204 6.25 -14.55 -0.21
C ARG A 204 5.74 -14.54 -1.67
N GLY A 205 6.63 -14.33 -2.64
CA GLY A 205 6.30 -14.55 -4.06
C GLY A 205 5.16 -13.68 -4.59
N ASN A 206 5.11 -12.41 -4.18
CA ASN A 206 4.11 -11.40 -4.53
C ASN A 206 2.76 -11.54 -3.80
N GLU A 207 2.62 -12.40 -2.79
CA GLU A 207 1.35 -12.49 -2.05
C GLU A 207 1.22 -11.44 -0.95
N GLU A 208 2.36 -11.03 -0.39
CA GLU A 208 2.44 -10.08 0.70
C GLU A 208 3.33 -8.90 0.33
N PHE A 209 2.91 -7.72 0.78
CA PHE A 209 3.62 -6.47 0.59
C PHE A 209 3.76 -5.81 1.95
N GLU A 210 4.95 -5.27 2.21
CA GLU A 210 5.18 -4.47 3.41
C GLU A 210 5.69 -3.08 3.00
N LEU A 211 4.94 -2.06 3.43
CA LEU A 211 5.33 -0.67 3.32
C LEU A 211 6.01 -0.26 4.63
N LEU A 212 7.19 0.33 4.52
CA LEU A 212 7.99 0.84 5.62
C LEU A 212 8.19 2.34 5.42
N GLY A 213 7.64 3.13 6.33
CA GLY A 213 7.93 4.56 6.43
C GLY A 213 9.08 4.78 7.41
N LEU A 214 10.17 5.34 6.91
CA LEU A 214 11.36 5.63 7.70
C LEU A 214 11.51 7.14 7.87
N GLY A 215 11.77 7.57 9.11
CA GLY A 215 12.11 8.95 9.43
C GLY A 215 13.56 9.10 9.88
N ILE A 216 14.10 10.31 9.75
CA ILE A 216 15.38 10.67 10.36
C ILE A 216 15.20 10.68 11.87
N ARG A 217 16.05 9.93 12.58
CA ARG A 217 16.06 9.94 14.04
C ARG A 217 16.60 11.27 14.56
N ASP A 218 15.73 12.09 15.14
CA ASP A 218 16.17 13.27 15.86
C ASP A 218 16.90 12.86 17.15
N LYS A 219 18.16 13.26 17.28
CA LYS A 219 19.00 12.95 18.46
C LYS A 219 18.47 13.60 19.74
N ASN A 220 17.60 14.63 19.62
CA ASN A 220 17.16 15.45 20.76
C ASN A 220 15.88 14.96 21.44
N VAL A 221 15.12 14.04 20.84
CA VAL A 221 13.81 13.61 21.37
C VAL A 221 13.93 12.75 22.65
N ASN A 222 15.11 12.17 22.92
CA ASN A 222 15.34 11.34 24.11
C ASN A 222 15.55 12.12 25.42
N ILE A 223 15.61 13.46 25.41
CA ILE A 223 15.90 14.24 26.63
C ILE A 223 14.64 14.54 27.46
N ILE A 224 13.44 14.48 26.85
CA ILE A 224 12.21 14.93 27.53
C ILE A 224 11.49 13.80 28.29
N GLN A 225 11.66 12.53 27.90
CA GLN A 225 10.94 11.42 28.53
C GLN A 225 11.59 10.86 29.81
N ASN A 226 12.78 11.31 30.20
CA ASN A 226 13.46 10.90 31.44
C ASN A 226 13.48 12.00 32.53
N ARG A 227 12.59 12.99 32.43
CA ARG A 227 12.46 14.07 33.43
C ARG A 227 11.06 14.16 34.07
N GLN A 228 10.30 13.07 34.09
CA GLN A 228 9.08 12.95 34.89
C GLN A 228 9.20 11.79 35.86
#